data_AF-A0A530L4Z4-F1
#
_entry.id   AF-A0A530L4Z4-F1
#
_cell.length_a   1.000
_cell.length_b   1.000
_cell.length_c   1.000
_cell.angle_alpha   90.00
_cell.angle_beta   90.00
_cell.angle_gamma   90.00
#
_symmetry.space_group_name_H-M   'P 1'
#
loop_
_entity.id
_entity.type
_entity.pdbx_description
1 polymer ?
#
loop_
_entity_poly.entity_id
_entity_poly.type
_entity_poly.pdbx_seq_one_letter_code
_entity_poly.pdbx_strand_id
1 'polypeptide(L)' 'LQQAGYMARGGRMNHTTGWGKDFASRVKDNGIAGAAAENIAEGRFDQQKLFDIWVHSPGHRRNMLDPRFT' A
#
# COMPACT_ATOMS: atom_id res chain seq x y z
N LEU A 1 -7.91 0.70 -7.25
CA LEU A 1 -7.79 -0.74 -7.62
C LEU A 1 -6.58 -1.06 -8.52
N GLN A 2 -5.83 -0.07 -9.04
CA GLN A 2 -4.71 -0.31 -9.96
C GLN A 2 -3.62 -1.23 -9.38
N GLN A 3 -3.06 -0.92 -8.21
CA GLN A 3 -1.97 -1.69 -7.60
C GLN A 3 -2.38 -3.10 -7.17
N ALA A 4 -3.49 -3.23 -6.45
CA ALA A 4 -4.03 -4.53 -6.05
C ALA A 4 -4.31 -5.44 -7.27
N GLY A 5 -4.81 -4.86 -8.37
CA GLY A 5 -5.00 -5.57 -9.63
C GLY A 5 -3.67 -6.03 -10.26
N TYR A 6 -2.61 -5.23 -10.21
CA TYR A 6 -1.29 -5.64 -10.69
C TYR A 6 -0.68 -6.77 -9.84
N MET A 7 -0.77 -6.67 -8.51
CA MET A 7 -0.29 -7.72 -7.61
C MET A 7 -1.03 -9.03 -7.84
N ALA A 8 -2.36 -8.98 -7.96
CA ALA A 8 -3.18 -10.16 -8.23
C ALA A 8 -2.86 -10.81 -9.59
N ARG A 9 -2.73 -10.01 -10.66
CA ARG A 9 -2.37 -10.54 -12.00
C ARG A 9 -0.95 -11.09 -12.05
N GLY A 10 -0.03 -10.51 -11.29
CA GLY A 10 1.37 -10.94 -11.21
C GLY A 10 1.61 -12.09 -10.22
N GLY A 11 0.62 -12.44 -9.39
CA GLY A 11 0.77 -13.42 -8.30
C GLY A 11 1.86 -13.03 -7.29
N ARG A 12 2.08 -11.72 -7.09
CA ARG A 12 3.18 -11.19 -6.28
C ARG A 12 2.77 -9.94 -5.53
N MET A 13 2.88 -9.98 -4.21
CA MET A 13 2.78 -8.80 -3.35
C MET A 13 4.09 -8.00 -3.38
N ASN A 14 4.10 -6.86 -4.06
CA ASN A 14 5.26 -5.98 -4.20
C ASN A 14 4.80 -4.52 -4.38
N HIS A 15 5.53 -3.56 -3.80
CA HIS A 15 5.31 -2.13 -4.01
C HIS A 15 5.60 -1.68 -5.44
N THR A 16 6.44 -2.42 -6.17
CA THR A 16 6.78 -2.19 -7.58
C THR A 16 6.34 -3.38 -8.42
N THR A 17 5.37 -3.16 -9.32
CA THR A 17 4.74 -4.22 -10.13
C THR A 17 5.07 -4.10 -11.62
N GLY A 18 6.14 -3.38 -11.97
CA GLY A 18 6.61 -3.20 -13.35
C GLY A 18 7.29 -1.86 -13.57
N TRP A 19 7.80 -1.65 -14.78
CA TRP A 19 8.42 -0.38 -15.18
C TRP A 19 7.38 0.75 -15.16
N GLY A 20 7.71 1.86 -14.52
CA GLY A 20 6.80 2.99 -14.29
C GLY A 20 5.62 2.69 -13.36
N LYS A 21 5.65 1.54 -12.66
CA LYS A 21 4.57 1.09 -11.76
C LYS A 21 5.06 0.88 -10.33
N ASP A 22 5.98 1.73 -9.89
CA ASP A 22 6.32 1.86 -8.46
C ASP A 22 5.37 2.84 -7.76
N PHE A 23 5.44 2.86 -6.43
CA PHE A 23 4.58 3.70 -5.60
C PHE A 23 4.66 5.19 -5.95
N ALA A 24 5.88 5.71 -6.15
CA ALA A 24 6.09 7.13 -6.43
C ALA A 24 5.50 7.53 -7.80
N SER A 25 5.69 6.69 -8.81
CA SER A 25 5.11 6.86 -10.14
C SER A 25 3.59 6.88 -10.05
N ARG A 26 2.99 5.94 -9.31
CA ARG A 26 1.53 5.90 -9.10
C ARG A 26 1.01 7.14 -8.37
N VAL A 27 1.69 7.62 -7.32
CA VAL A 27 1.31 8.85 -6.60
C VAL A 27 1.31 10.04 -7.56
N LYS A 28 2.37 10.18 -8.36
CA LYS A 28 2.51 11.25 -9.35
C LYS A 28 1.44 11.18 -10.44
N ASP A 29 1.25 10.01 -11.05
CA ASP A 29 0.33 9.83 -12.19
C ASP A 29 -1.13 10.04 -11.81
N ASN A 30 -1.49 9.81 -10.54
CA ASN A 30 -2.83 10.09 -10.01
C ASN A 30 -2.98 11.50 -9.43
N GLY A 31 -1.96 12.37 -9.55
CA GLY A 31 -2.02 13.75 -9.08
C GLY A 31 -2.16 13.89 -7.56
N ILE A 32 -1.74 12.89 -6.80
CA ILE A 32 -1.79 12.92 -5.33
C ILE A 32 -0.69 13.89 -4.85
N ALA A 33 -1.12 14.98 -4.22
CA ALA A 33 -0.24 15.98 -3.62
C ALA A 33 -0.05 15.72 -2.12
N GLY A 34 1.08 16.18 -1.58
CA GLY A 34 1.38 16.06 -0.15
C GLY A 34 2.00 14.70 0.24
N ALA A 35 1.92 14.37 1.52
CA ALA A 35 2.47 13.13 2.03
C ALA A 35 1.66 11.92 1.52
N ALA A 36 2.35 10.85 1.11
CA ALA A 36 1.72 9.58 0.76
C ALA A 36 2.52 8.39 1.34
N ALA A 37 1.83 7.33 1.74
CA ALA A 37 2.40 6.03 2.06
C ALA A 37 1.51 4.88 1.57
N GLU A 38 2.09 3.68 1.50
CA GLU A 38 1.40 2.48 1.04
C GLU A 38 1.56 1.34 2.05
N ASN A 39 0.44 0.78 2.48
CA ASN A 39 0.36 -0.51 3.15
C ASN A 39 -0.30 -1.51 2.19
N ILE A 40 0.34 -2.67 1.98
CA ILE A 40 -0.21 -3.77 1.17
C ILE A 40 -0.36 -5.02 2.02
N ALA A 41 -1.34 -5.85 1.66
CA ALA A 41 -1.54 -7.16 2.24
C ALA A 41 -2.19 -8.08 1.19
N GLU A 42 -1.86 -9.36 1.26
CA GLU A 42 -2.46 -10.43 0.47
C GLU A 42 -2.79 -11.59 1.41
N GLY A 43 -3.98 -12.16 1.28
CA GLY A 43 -4.43 -13.29 2.09
C GLY A 43 -5.93 -13.26 2.35
N ARG A 44 -6.40 -14.26 3.09
CA ARG A 44 -7.81 -14.37 3.52
C ARG A 44 -7.96 -13.77 4.90
N PHE A 45 -8.24 -12.47 4.93
CA PHE A 45 -8.50 -11.72 6.16
C PHE A 45 -9.86 -11.06 6.08
N ASP A 46 -10.55 -10.95 7.21
CA ASP A 46 -11.53 -9.88 7.36
C ASP A 46 -10.80 -8.54 7.63
N GLN A 47 -11.59 -7.46 7.69
CA GLN A 47 -11.04 -6.12 7.89
C GLN A 47 -10.38 -5.95 9.27
N GLN A 48 -10.97 -6.53 10.32
CA GLN A 48 -10.41 -6.42 11.68
C GLN A 48 -9.04 -7.08 11.76
N LYS A 49 -8.90 -8.28 11.18
CA LYS A 49 -7.64 -8.99 11.16
C LYS A 49 -6.59 -8.29 10.30
N LEU A 50 -6.99 -7.68 9.18
CA LEU A 50 -6.08 -6.89 8.34
C LEU A 50 -5.44 -5.74 9.12
N PHE A 51 -6.26 -4.94 9.83
CA PHE A 51 -5.73 -3.83 10.63
C PHE A 51 -4.89 -4.31 11.81
N ASP A 52 -5.29 -5.40 12.49
CA ASP A 52 -4.50 -6.02 13.55
C ASP A 52 -3.08 -6.38 13.08
N ILE A 53 -2.95 -6.98 11.89
CA ILE A 53 -1.65 -7.31 11.29
C ILE A 53 -0.83 -6.05 11.02
N TRP A 54 -1.43 -5.00 10.46
CA TRP A 54 -0.72 -3.76 10.19
C TRP A 54 -0.29 -3.03 11.48
N VAL A 55 -1.12 -3.02 12.52
CA VAL A 55 -0.82 -2.37 13.80
C VAL A 55 0.35 -3.03 14.51
N HIS A 56 0.51 -4.34 14.35
CA HIS A 56 1.61 -5.13 14.93
C HIS A 56 2.86 -5.22 14.03
N SER A 57 2.86 -4.57 12.86
CA SER A 57 4.02 -4.45 11.98
C SER A 57 4.63 -3.05 12.07
N PRO A 58 5.88 -2.87 12.53
CA PRO A 58 6.46 -1.55 12.76
C PRO A 58 6.40 -0.61 11.54
N GLY A 59 6.67 -1.13 10.34
CA GLY A 59 6.63 -0.34 9.10
C GLY A 59 5.22 0.13 8.74
N HIS A 60 4.24 -0.78 8.76
CA HIS A 60 2.86 -0.46 8.46
C HIS A 60 2.23 0.45 9.53
N ARG A 61 2.52 0.20 10.81
CA ARG A 61 2.07 1.02 11.94
C ARG A 61 2.60 2.44 11.82
N ARG A 62 3.87 2.62 11.44
CA ARG A 62 4.44 3.95 11.20
C ARG A 62 3.65 4.72 10.15
N ASN A 63 3.28 4.07 9.04
CA ASN A 63 2.46 4.72 8.01
C ASN A 63 1.07 5.08 8.55
N MET A 64 0.42 4.22 9.34
CA MET A 64 -0.92 4.52 9.87
C MET A 64 -0.96 5.65 10.90
N LEU A 65 0.15 5.90 11.60
CA LEU A 65 0.24 6.89 12.68
C LEU A 65 1.05 8.13 12.27
N ASP A 66 1.39 8.29 10.99
CA ASP A 66 2.17 9.42 10.52
C ASP A 66 1.32 10.71 10.55
N PRO A 67 1.70 11.72 11.37
CA PRO A 67 0.90 12.93 11.54
C PRO A 67 0.87 13.83 10.29
N ARG A 68 1.64 13.50 9.25
CA ARG A 68 1.64 14.24 7.97
C ARG A 68 0.47 13.85 7.08
N PHE A 69 -0.24 12.76 7.37
CA PHE A 69 -1.48 12.39 6.67
C PHE A 69 -2.66 13.12 7.31
N THR A 70 -3.49 13.74 6.48
CA THR A 70 -4.65 14.57 6.86
C THR A 70 -5.89 14.18 6.09
#